data_AF-K1V7Q9-F1
#
_entry.id   AF-K1V7Q9-F1
#
_cell.length_a   1.000
_cell.length_b   1.000
_cell.length_c   1.000
_cell.angle_alpha   90.00
_cell.angle_beta   90.00
_cell.angle_gamma   90.00
#
_symmetry.space_group_name_H-M   'P 1'
#
loop_
_entity.id
_entity.type
_entity.pdbx_description
1 polymer ?
#
loop_
_entity_poly.entity_id
_entity_poly.type
_entity_poly.pdbx_seq_one_letter_code
_entity_poly.pdbx_strand_id
1 'polypeptide(L)'
;PNLYRMRVSVESDTSRDEIEIATGFRNIRVTPEEGFRLNDSLVRVHGVTLYYDRPGTGSAMEAEDYAEDFAFIRELGANALRSPAGPHAPLSVRPLTTAQAYWSGSTCR
;
A
#
# COMPACT_ATOMS: atom_id res chain seq x y z
N PRO A 1 -1.75 13.29 2.83
CA PRO A 1 -0.69 12.55 3.55
C PRO A 1 0.68 13.02 3.06
N ASN A 2 1.58 13.34 3.99
CA ASN A 2 2.90 13.87 3.67
C ASN A 2 3.84 12.72 3.30
N LEU A 3 4.45 12.81 2.12
CA LEU A 3 5.47 11.87 1.65
C LEU A 3 6.83 12.56 1.65
N TYR A 4 7.82 11.85 2.16
CA TYR A 4 9.22 12.24 2.22
C TYR A 4 10.01 11.40 1.22
N ARG A 5 11.08 11.98 0.67
CA ARG A 5 12.05 11.27 -0.18
C ARG A 5 13.35 11.13 0.60
N MET A 6 13.72 9.89 0.90
CA MET A 6 15.02 9.55 1.48
C MET A 6 15.94 9.11 0.35
N ARG A 7 17.06 9.81 0.18
CA ARG A 7 18.11 9.44 -0.77
C ARG A 7 19.28 8.86 0.01
N VAL A 8 19.77 7.71 -0.45
CA VAL A 8 20.95 7.05 0.11
C VAL A 8 21.90 6.81 -1.04
N SER A 9 23.11 7.35 -0.94
CA SER A 9 24.16 7.14 -1.93
C SER A 9 25.40 6.51 -1.31
N VAL A 10 26.06 5.66 -2.07
CA VAL A 10 27.38 5.12 -1.77
C VAL A 10 28.33 5.59 -2.87
N GLU A 11 29.45 6.19 -2.47
CA GLU A 11 30.40 6.83 -3.38
C GLU A 11 31.80 6.25 -3.18
N SER A 12 32.52 6.09 -4.29
CA SER A 12 33.95 5.84 -4.36
C SER A 12 34.59 6.88 -5.30
N ASP A 13 35.92 6.84 -5.45
CA ASP A 13 36.63 7.77 -6.34
C ASP A 13 36.18 7.70 -7.81
N THR A 14 35.61 6.57 -8.24
CA THR A 14 35.25 6.32 -9.65
C THR A 14 33.80 5.92 -9.87
N SER A 15 33.01 5.71 -8.81
CA SER A 15 31.62 5.26 -8.94
C SER A 15 30.71 5.84 -7.87
N ARG A 16 29.43 5.95 -8.23
CA ARG A 16 28.35 6.40 -7.34
C ARG A 16 27.13 5.54 -7.62
N ASP A 17 26.55 4.98 -6.58
CA ASP A 17 25.24 4.34 -6.61
C ASP A 17 24.29 5.11 -5.70
N GLU A 18 23.04 5.26 -6.12
CA GLU A 18 22.03 6.02 -5.38
C GLU A 18 20.66 5.33 -5.48
N ILE A 19 19.99 5.24 -4.34
CA ILE A 19 18.59 4.85 -4.27
C ILE A 19 17.75 5.99 -3.66
N GLU A 20 16.53 6.14 -4.17
CA GLU A 20 15.53 7.04 -3.60
C GLU A 20 14.33 6.22 -3.10
N ILE A 21 13.95 6.44 -1.84
CA ILE A 21 12.80 5.80 -1.20
C ILE A 21 11.77 6.88 -0.85
N ALA A 22 10.58 6.78 -1.44
CA ALA A 22 9.43 7.57 -1.02
C ALA A 22 8.76 6.91 0.19
N THR A 23 8.65 7.60 1.32
CA THR A 23 8.10 7.06 2.57
C THR A 23 7.26 8.09 3.32
N GLY A 24 6.37 7.63 4.20
CA GLY A 24 5.56 8.46 5.07
C GLY A 24 5.66 7.99 6.53
N PHE A 25 5.87 8.93 7.45
CA PHE A 25 5.93 8.64 8.88
C PHE A 25 4.53 8.72 9.50
N ARG A 26 4.17 7.69 10.25
CA ARG A 26 2.87 7.55 10.91
C ARG A 26 2.97 6.67 12.15
N ASN A 27 2.20 7.00 13.18
CA ASN A 27 2.02 6.14 14.35
C ASN A 27 0.79 5.27 14.11
N ILE A 28 0.94 3.95 14.25
CA ILE A 28 -0.15 2.98 14.13
C ILE A 28 -0.23 2.20 15.43
N ARG A 29 -1.42 2.17 16.04
CA ARG A 29 -1.70 1.38 17.23
C ARG A 29 -2.95 0.56 17.03
N VAL A 30 -2.90 -0.71 17.43
CA VAL A 30 -4.06 -1.61 17.41
C VAL A 30 -4.13 -2.31 18.77
N THR A 31 -5.17 -2.02 19.54
CA THR A 31 -5.44 -2.72 20.81
C THR A 31 -6.91 -3.15 20.86
N PRO A 32 -7.25 -4.21 21.62
CA PRO A 32 -8.64 -4.61 21.82
C PRO A 32 -9.52 -3.50 22.41
N GLU A 33 -8.95 -2.66 23.28
CA GLU A 33 -9.68 -1.62 24.01
C GLU A 33 -9.83 -0.32 23.20
N GLU A 34 -8.78 0.09 22.47
CA GLU A 34 -8.74 1.37 21.75
C GLU A 34 -9.05 1.24 20.25
N GLY A 35 -9.13 0.01 19.72
CA GLY A 35 -9.31 -0.26 18.30
C GLY A 35 -8.09 0.13 17.45
N PHE A 36 -8.33 0.41 16.16
CA PHE A 36 -7.30 0.87 15.23
C PHE A 36 -7.13 2.39 15.31
N ARG A 37 -5.93 2.86 15.66
CA ARG A 37 -5.58 4.28 15.69
C ARG A 37 -4.46 4.59 14.71
N LEU A 38 -4.63 5.70 13.99
CA LEU A 38 -3.64 6.27 13.08
C LEU A 38 -3.34 7.70 13.53
N ASN A 39 -2.07 7.98 13.85
CA ASN A 39 -1.63 9.27 14.41
C ASN A 39 -2.53 9.70 15.58
N ASP A 40 -2.71 8.79 16.53
CA ASP A 40 -3.54 8.94 17.74
C ASP A 40 -5.03 9.19 17.50
N SER A 41 -5.51 9.22 16.26
CA SER A 41 -6.92 9.33 15.91
C SER A 41 -7.55 7.95 15.74
N LEU A 42 -8.72 7.72 16.33
CA LEU A 42 -9.50 6.50 16.12
C LEU A 42 -9.99 6.46 14.67
N VAL A 43 -9.68 5.38 13.95
CA VAL A 43 -10.09 5.18 12.57
C VAL A 43 -10.86 3.88 12.45
N ARG A 44 -12.10 3.97 11.95
CA ARG A 44 -12.87 2.76 11.58
C ARG A 44 -12.32 2.22 10.27
N VAL A 45 -11.91 0.96 10.27
CA VAL A 45 -11.37 0.30 9.08
C VAL A 45 -12.53 -0.22 8.22
N HIS A 46 -12.67 0.36 7.03
CA HIS A 46 -13.59 -0.07 5.99
C HIS A 46 -12.75 -0.62 4.84
N GLY A 47 -12.43 -1.91 4.95
CA GLY A 47 -11.50 -2.58 4.05
C GLY A 47 -12.19 -3.39 2.96
N VAL A 48 -11.53 -3.50 1.81
CA VAL A 48 -11.88 -4.43 0.73
C VAL A 48 -10.71 -5.35 0.43
N THR A 49 -11.01 -6.49 -0.21
CA THR A 49 -9.97 -7.41 -0.69
C THR A 49 -9.75 -7.17 -2.18
N LEU A 50 -8.50 -7.02 -2.60
CA LEU A 50 -8.13 -6.93 -4.02
C LEU A 50 -7.49 -8.26 -4.43
N TYR A 51 -8.00 -8.87 -5.50
CA TYR A 51 -7.45 -10.09 -6.07
C TYR A 51 -6.40 -9.78 -7.17
N TYR A 52 -5.72 -10.81 -7.68
CA TYR A 52 -4.57 -10.65 -8.56
C TYR A 52 -4.91 -10.69 -10.04
N ASP A 53 -6.19 -10.72 -10.40
CA ASP A 53 -6.65 -11.01 -11.74
C ASP A 53 -7.83 -10.15 -12.19
N ARG A 54 -7.97 -10.04 -13.51
CA ARG A 54 -9.08 -9.36 -14.18
C ARG A 54 -9.63 -10.21 -15.33
N PRO A 55 -10.93 -10.11 -15.64
CA PRO A 55 -11.49 -10.80 -16.79
C PRO A 55 -10.75 -10.45 -18.08
N GLY A 56 -10.35 -11.47 -18.84
CA GLY A 56 -9.67 -11.32 -20.14
C GLY A 56 -8.14 -11.31 -20.07
N THR A 57 -7.54 -10.66 -19.07
CA THR A 57 -6.07 -10.58 -18.89
C THR A 57 -5.54 -11.54 -17.83
N GLY A 58 -6.41 -12.10 -16.98
CA GLY A 58 -5.98 -12.93 -15.87
C GLY A 58 -5.06 -12.13 -14.95
N SER A 59 -3.92 -12.70 -14.55
CA SER A 59 -2.94 -12.04 -13.69
C SER A 59 -1.96 -11.11 -14.41
N ALA A 60 -2.04 -11.00 -15.74
CA ALA A 60 -1.21 -10.09 -16.53
C ALA A 60 -1.79 -8.66 -16.49
N MET A 61 -1.83 -8.08 -15.30
CA MET A 61 -2.39 -6.76 -15.01
C MET A 61 -1.39 -5.65 -15.35
N GLU A 62 -1.85 -4.62 -16.06
CA GLU A 62 -1.09 -3.42 -16.37
C GLU A 62 -1.33 -2.31 -15.33
N ALA A 63 -0.58 -1.21 -15.42
CA ALA A 63 -0.69 -0.10 -14.48
C ALA A 63 -2.08 0.55 -14.49
N GLU A 64 -2.69 0.64 -15.68
CA GLU A 64 -4.03 1.18 -15.90
C GLU A 64 -5.11 0.32 -15.23
N ASP A 65 -4.98 -1.01 -15.26
CA ASP A 65 -5.92 -1.91 -14.59
C ASP A 65 -5.95 -1.63 -13.09
N TYR A 66 -4.78 -1.51 -12.46
CA TYR A 66 -4.70 -1.16 -11.04
C TYR A 66 -5.24 0.25 -10.78
N ALA A 67 -4.96 1.22 -11.66
CA ALA A 67 -5.44 2.59 -11.50
C ALA A 67 -6.98 2.66 -11.46
N GLU A 68 -7.65 1.88 -12.32
CA GLU A 68 -9.11 1.72 -12.33
C GLU A 68 -9.61 1.06 -11.05
N ASP A 69 -8.98 -0.04 -10.62
CA ASP A 69 -9.36 -0.72 -9.37
C ASP A 69 -9.25 0.23 -8.18
N PHE A 70 -8.17 1.03 -8.08
CA PHE A 70 -8.01 2.02 -7.02
C PHE A 70 -9.00 3.19 -7.12
N ALA A 71 -9.37 3.60 -8.32
CA ALA A 71 -10.41 4.61 -8.50
C ALA A 71 -11.73 4.10 -7.92
N PHE A 72 -12.11 2.86 -8.23
CA PHE A 72 -13.32 2.24 -7.72
C PHE A 72 -13.29 2.03 -6.20
N ILE A 73 -12.15 1.56 -5.64
CA ILE A 73 -11.97 1.40 -4.19
C ILE A 73 -12.14 2.74 -3.45
N ARG A 74 -11.64 3.84 -4.03
CA ARG A 74 -11.81 5.19 -3.46
C ARG A 74 -13.25 5.67 -3.56
N GLU A 75 -13.92 5.43 -4.68
CA GLU A 75 -15.34 5.74 -4.87
C GLU A 75 -16.23 5.02 -3.85
N LEU A 76 -15.91 3.74 -3.56
CA LEU A 76 -16.58 2.96 -2.52
C LEU A 76 -16.38 3.54 -1.11
N GLY A 77 -15.41 4.44 -0.92
CA GLY A 77 -15.05 5.00 0.39
C GLY A 77 -14.21 4.05 1.25
N ALA A 78 -13.59 3.04 0.65
CA ALA A 78 -12.74 2.10 1.38
C ALA A 78 -11.39 2.76 1.75
N ASN A 79 -10.98 2.56 3.00
CA ASN A 79 -9.75 3.12 3.57
C ASN A 79 -8.69 2.06 3.87
N ALA A 80 -8.97 0.80 3.56
CA ALA A 80 -8.03 -0.29 3.70
C ALA A 80 -8.14 -1.30 2.55
N LEU A 81 -7.02 -1.93 2.24
CA LEU A 81 -6.89 -2.98 1.25
C LEU A 81 -6.27 -4.22 1.89
N ARG A 82 -6.90 -5.37 1.68
CA ARG A 82 -6.35 -6.68 2.02
C ARG A 82 -5.86 -7.38 0.75
N SER A 83 -4.61 -7.82 0.79
CA SER A 83 -4.07 -8.78 -0.16
C SER A 83 -4.29 -10.20 0.35
N PRO A 84 -5.04 -11.06 -0.36
CA PRO A 84 -5.58 -12.31 0.21
C PRO A 84 -4.59 -13.48 0.27
N ALA A 85 -3.61 -13.57 -0.63
CA ALA A 85 -2.75 -14.77 -0.76
C ALA A 85 -1.24 -14.50 -0.68
N GLY A 86 -0.79 -13.30 -1.07
CA GLY A 86 0.63 -12.94 -1.13
C GLY A 86 0.84 -11.46 -1.44
N PRO A 87 2.06 -10.99 -1.70
CA PRO A 87 2.27 -9.60 -2.10
C PRO A 87 1.70 -9.34 -3.50
N HIS A 88 1.04 -8.19 -3.71
CA HIS A 88 0.79 -7.71 -5.07
C HIS A 88 2.08 -7.13 -5.70
N ALA A 89 2.08 -6.97 -7.01
CA ALA A 89 3.18 -6.33 -7.74
C ALA A 89 3.46 -4.90 -7.22
N PRO A 90 4.72 -4.43 -7.20
CA PRO A 90 5.05 -3.09 -6.69
C PRO A 90 4.23 -1.95 -7.33
N LEU A 91 3.91 -2.07 -8.63
CA LEU A 91 3.08 -1.12 -9.38
C LEU A 91 1.69 -0.95 -8.76
N SER A 92 1.09 -2.03 -8.27
CA SER A 92 -0.23 -2.02 -7.63
C SER A 92 -0.25 -1.30 -6.27
N VAL A 93 0.84 -1.30 -5.51
CA VAL A 93 0.82 -0.75 -4.13
C VAL A 93 1.29 0.70 -4.06
N ARG A 94 1.91 1.24 -5.12
CA ARG A 94 2.34 2.65 -5.17
C ARG A 94 1.19 3.65 -4.90
N PRO A 95 -0.04 3.46 -5.42
CA PRO A 95 -1.17 4.35 -5.14
C PRO A 95 -1.60 4.38 -3.67
N LEU A 96 -1.31 3.32 -2.88
CA LEU A 96 -1.67 3.20 -1.46
C LEU A 96 -0.83 4.10 -0.53
N THR A 97 0.20 4.76 -1.06
CA THR A 97 0.99 5.77 -0.33
C THR A 97 0.14 6.94 0.18
N THR A 98 -1.10 7.05 -0.31
CA THR A 98 -2.08 8.05 0.11
C THR A 98 -3.15 7.42 1.02
N ALA A 99 -2.97 7.52 2.34
CA ALA A 99 -4.01 7.35 3.37
C ALA A 99 -4.74 6.00 3.48
N GLN A 100 -4.27 4.94 2.81
CA GLN A 100 -4.88 3.60 2.92
C GLN A 100 -4.02 2.65 3.74
N ALA A 101 -4.66 1.83 4.58
CA ALA A 101 -4.01 0.74 5.29
C ALA A 101 -3.90 -0.49 4.37
N TYR A 102 -2.73 -1.11 4.29
CA TYR A 102 -2.49 -2.28 3.45
C TYR A 102 -2.11 -3.47 4.33
N TRP A 103 -2.85 -4.57 4.19
CA TRP A 103 -2.54 -5.84 4.83
C TRP A 103 -2.10 -6.87 3.80
N SER A 104 -0.89 -7.41 3.98
CA SER A 104 -0.37 -8.52 3.20
C SER A 104 0.05 -9.63 4.14
N GLY A 105 -0.57 -10.80 4.01
CA GLY A 105 -0.22 -11.98 4.79
C GLY A 105 -0.99 -13.19 4.30
N SER A 106 -0.37 -14.36 4.34
CA SER A 106 -1.06 -15.62 4.17
C SER A 106 -1.94 -15.86 5.40
N THR A 107 -3.23 -16.10 5.18
CA THR A 107 -4.07 -16.72 6.21
C THR A 107 -3.61 -18.17 6.35
N CYS A 108 -2.56 -18.43 7.14
CA CYS A 108 -2.30 -19.78 7.62
C CYS A 108 -3.46 -20.12 8.57
N ARG A 109 -4.24 -21.14 8.20
CA ARG A 109 -5.25 -21.73 9.09
C ARG A 109 -4.58 -22.45 10.24
#